data_AF-A0A3Q2U948-F1
#
_entry.id   AF-A0A3Q2U948-F1
#
_cell.length_a   1.000
_cell.length_b   1.000
_cell.length_c   1.000
_cell.angle_alpha   90.00
_cell.angle_beta   90.00
_cell.angle_gamma   90.00
#
_symmetry.space_group_name_H-M   'P 1'
#
loop_
_entity.id
_entity.type
_entity.pdbx_description
1 polymer ?
#
loop_
_entity_poly.entity_id
_entity_poly.type
_entity_poly.pdbx_seq_one_letter_code
_entity_poly.pdbx_strand_id
1 'polypeptide(L)'
;CCFPTVLLKSLGLKEQYHREKLSLSKILQIDEKTMTDDPGTCKSNVPLYFLKKLMMVNVTARTVNHPGDSNCDDVSENRKRNFEDLFDSQNDAEVFNPLDIITALFLCSDGFVQQELALKMSMCQFSVPLLLPNCDTKQCTLMLWAMRDIVKKYRPPDLSESKGFKEERIVLSELPMISFVRLGECSLSKSEILNKLLSNPQQYHDTFVHHNMECGDSPRKLSDGLTEITWYLPCGNKNMDIFSEPVALANLRGDIAAHETQFSFLCQTSAAVFVFFDQLEPECKLLTNKNHKAKIFLVGNQQSKSFTPDVLKDRASELKLTTDNIIIKTKKTNDADFVRCLRTTVSSVLTNPGLKMSIEQMTNIAHELGISIDEDSPECQAGRENADAITAEIKDTFKFKEKQFHLQGQIWKELTYLEKEEFRLRKVGSEDIEKYKSDLKMKKEELRMKQNSHIQTIFPSLPDIDYVCLNYILGYS
;
A
#
# COMPACT_ATOMS: atom_id res chain seq x y z
N CYS A 1 17.26 20.56 -20.52
CA CYS A 1 17.37 19.74 -19.30
C CYS A 1 15.97 19.33 -18.88
N CYS A 2 15.65 18.04 -18.85
CA CYS A 2 14.31 17.57 -18.46
C CYS A 2 14.03 17.96 -17.00
N PHE A 3 12.84 18.52 -16.74
CA PHE A 3 12.36 18.92 -15.41
C PHE A 3 12.54 17.85 -14.29
N PRO A 4 12.38 16.54 -14.55
CA PRO A 4 12.57 15.47 -13.55
C PRO A 4 13.98 15.45 -12.96
N THR A 5 14.98 15.78 -13.78
CA THR A 5 16.38 15.75 -13.36
C THR A 5 16.78 16.93 -12.47
N VAL A 6 15.93 17.93 -12.28
CA VAL A 6 16.15 19.02 -11.32
C VAL A 6 15.62 18.59 -9.95
N LEU A 7 14.44 17.98 -9.89
CA LEU A 7 13.84 17.53 -8.62
C LEU A 7 14.64 16.40 -7.97
N LEU A 8 15.05 15.39 -8.75
CA LEU A 8 15.89 14.33 -8.21
C LEU A 8 17.23 14.88 -7.68
N LYS A 9 17.73 15.99 -8.25
CA LYS A 9 18.94 16.66 -7.75
C LYS A 9 18.67 17.38 -6.44
N SER A 10 17.57 18.12 -6.32
CA SER A 10 17.21 18.83 -5.08
C SER A 10 16.88 17.88 -3.93
N LEU A 11 16.36 16.70 -4.24
CA LEU A 11 16.17 15.60 -3.28
C LEU A 11 17.47 14.84 -2.95
N GLY A 12 18.60 15.16 -3.58
CA GLY A 12 19.88 14.44 -3.37
C GLY A 12 19.93 13.03 -3.98
N LEU A 13 18.92 12.63 -4.75
CA LEU A 13 18.79 11.29 -5.30
C LEU A 13 19.49 11.11 -6.67
N LYS A 14 19.69 12.20 -7.43
CA LYS A 14 20.20 12.16 -8.80
C LYS A 14 21.65 11.67 -8.92
N GLU A 15 22.57 12.24 -8.14
CA GLU A 15 24.00 11.94 -8.27
C GLU A 15 24.34 10.59 -7.64
N GLN A 16 23.55 10.13 -6.65
CA GLN A 16 23.74 8.85 -5.97
C GLN A 16 23.04 7.67 -6.65
N TYR A 17 21.87 7.85 -7.29
CA TYR A 17 21.02 6.71 -7.69
C TYR A 17 20.62 6.60 -9.16
N HIS A 18 21.15 7.46 -10.04
CA HIS A 18 20.99 7.29 -11.48
C HIS A 18 21.92 6.21 -12.08
N ARG A 19 22.96 5.78 -11.34
CA ARG A 19 23.90 4.70 -11.74
C ARG A 19 23.79 3.43 -10.89
N GLU A 20 23.52 3.57 -9.59
CA GLU A 20 23.29 2.45 -8.67
C GLU A 20 21.95 2.63 -7.98
N LYS A 21 21.01 1.70 -8.09
CA LYS A 21 19.72 1.82 -7.39
C LYS A 21 19.89 1.78 -5.86
N LEU A 22 18.95 2.38 -5.12
CA LEU A 22 18.85 2.20 -3.67
C LEU A 22 18.65 0.72 -3.35
N SER A 23 19.47 0.20 -2.45
CA SER A 23 19.44 -1.18 -1.98
C SER A 23 19.00 -1.27 -0.52
N LEU A 24 18.48 -2.43 -0.11
CA LEU A 24 18.07 -2.67 1.27
C LEU A 24 19.21 -2.45 2.27
N SER A 25 20.45 -2.83 1.89
CA SER A 25 21.63 -2.61 2.73
C SER A 25 21.88 -1.13 3.05
N LYS A 26 21.58 -0.22 2.11
CA LYS A 26 21.71 1.23 2.31
C LYS A 26 20.58 1.77 3.19
N ILE A 27 19.36 1.24 3.07
CA ILE A 27 18.18 1.71 3.83
C ILE A 27 18.19 1.20 5.28
N LEU A 28 18.61 -0.05 5.48
CA LEU A 28 18.67 -0.68 6.79
C LEU A 28 19.97 -0.35 7.55
N GLN A 29 20.83 0.52 7.00
CA GLN A 29 22.05 0.93 7.67
C GLN A 29 21.72 1.70 8.94
N ILE A 30 22.20 1.19 10.07
CA ILE A 30 22.15 1.88 11.37
C ILE A 30 23.41 2.74 11.47
N ASP A 31 23.20 4.05 11.56
CA ASP A 31 24.19 5.13 11.69
C ASP A 31 23.79 6.11 12.81
N GLU A 32 24.68 7.00 13.22
CA GLU A 32 24.38 7.98 14.28
C GLU A 32 23.19 8.90 13.90
N LYS A 33 22.96 9.08 12.60
CA LYS A 33 21.84 9.84 12.04
C LYS A 33 20.51 9.09 12.03
N THR A 34 20.48 7.77 12.23
CA THR A 34 19.23 6.95 12.34
C THR A 34 18.71 6.90 13.77
N MET A 35 19.53 7.30 14.75
CA MET A 35 19.16 7.34 16.16
C MET A 35 18.52 8.67 16.58
N THR A 36 18.50 9.68 15.70
CA THR A 36 17.94 11.02 15.97
C THR A 36 16.73 11.30 15.06
N ASP A 37 15.60 11.69 15.65
CA ASP A 37 14.37 12.08 14.93
C ASP A 37 14.45 13.46 14.24
N ASP A 38 15.62 14.10 14.25
CA ASP A 38 15.85 15.41 13.63
C ASP A 38 16.29 15.24 12.16
N PRO A 39 15.50 15.70 11.17
CA PRO A 39 15.91 15.67 9.76
C PRO A 39 17.12 16.58 9.45
N GLY A 40 17.54 17.42 10.39
CA GLY A 40 18.56 18.43 10.19
C GLY A 40 18.13 19.52 9.20
N THR A 41 19.05 20.43 8.86
CA THR A 41 18.76 21.60 8.01
C THR A 41 18.90 21.34 6.51
N CYS A 42 19.23 20.11 6.08
CA CYS A 42 19.55 19.83 4.67
C CYS A 42 18.39 19.17 3.91
N LYS A 43 17.95 19.80 2.81
CA LYS A 43 16.84 19.35 1.94
C LYS A 43 17.03 17.95 1.35
N SER A 44 18.28 17.53 1.08
CA SER A 44 18.58 16.18 0.60
C SER A 44 18.29 15.07 1.62
N ASN A 45 18.02 15.42 2.88
CA ASN A 45 17.66 14.44 3.91
C ASN A 45 16.16 14.09 3.89
N VAL A 46 15.32 14.82 3.15
CA VAL A 46 13.87 14.61 3.13
C VAL A 46 13.47 13.19 2.70
N PRO A 47 13.97 12.63 1.58
CA PRO A 47 13.67 11.25 1.21
C PRO A 47 14.16 10.24 2.26
N LEU A 48 15.34 10.47 2.83
CA LEU A 48 15.91 9.60 3.85
C LEU A 48 15.09 9.63 5.15
N TYR A 49 14.60 10.80 5.55
CA TYR A 49 13.71 10.96 6.69
C TYR A 49 12.38 10.24 6.51
N PHE A 50 11.76 10.43 5.34
CA PHE A 50 10.57 9.66 4.94
C PHE A 50 10.83 8.16 5.04
N LEU A 51 11.93 7.68 4.45
CA LEU A 51 12.32 6.26 4.49
C LEU A 51 12.47 5.75 5.93
N LYS A 52 13.20 6.46 6.79
CA LYS A 52 13.42 6.06 8.19
C LYS A 52 12.10 5.93 8.95
N LYS A 53 11.25 6.95 8.89
CA LYS A 53 9.92 6.91 9.52
C LYS A 53 9.06 5.78 8.96
N LEU A 54 9.10 5.57 7.64
CA LEU A 54 8.35 4.51 6.99
C LEU A 54 8.82 3.12 7.44
N MET A 55 10.13 2.89 7.57
CA MET A 55 10.69 1.62 8.04
C MET A 55 10.29 1.31 9.50
N MET A 56 10.12 2.34 10.32
CA MET A 56 9.57 2.26 11.68
C MET A 56 8.04 2.13 11.73
N VAL A 57 7.36 2.07 10.58
CA VAL A 57 5.89 2.02 10.46
C VAL A 57 5.24 3.23 11.14
N ASN A 58 5.88 4.39 11.04
CA ASN A 58 5.36 5.63 11.61
C ASN A 58 4.35 6.28 10.65
N VAL A 59 3.10 6.41 11.09
CA VAL A 59 1.99 6.99 10.30
C VAL A 59 2.20 8.47 9.94
N THR A 60 3.13 9.16 10.61
CA THR A 60 3.53 10.55 10.31
C THR A 60 4.64 10.64 9.25
N ALA A 61 5.03 9.53 8.60
CA ALA A 61 6.12 9.53 7.62
C ALA A 61 5.92 10.51 6.45
N ARG A 62 4.67 10.78 6.04
CA ARG A 62 4.33 11.74 4.97
C ARG A 62 4.35 13.20 5.43
N THR A 63 4.43 13.45 6.73
CA THR A 63 4.55 14.78 7.32
C THR A 63 6.02 15.20 7.26
N VAL A 64 6.37 15.93 6.20
CA VAL A 64 7.73 16.33 5.88
C VAL A 64 7.91 17.79 6.27
N ASN A 65 8.19 18.04 7.53
CA ASN A 65 8.37 19.41 8.02
C ASN A 65 9.85 19.74 7.95
N HIS A 66 10.17 20.93 7.47
CA HIS A 66 11.47 21.51 7.77
C HIS A 66 11.39 22.06 9.21
N PRO A 67 12.28 21.68 10.15
CA PRO A 67 12.25 22.16 11.53
C PRO A 67 12.42 23.68 11.70
N GLY A 68 12.65 24.44 10.60
CA GLY A 68 12.83 25.88 10.62
C GLY A 68 11.57 26.72 10.39
N ASP A 69 10.44 26.11 10.03
CA ASP A 69 9.21 26.86 9.65
C ASP A 69 8.18 27.01 10.78
N SER A 70 8.41 26.45 11.97
CA SER A 70 7.57 26.71 13.14
C SER A 70 7.92 28.06 13.79
N ASN A 71 7.75 29.15 13.05
CA ASN A 71 7.84 30.52 13.58
C ASN A 71 6.58 30.94 14.38
N CYS A 72 5.86 29.97 14.96
CA CYS A 72 4.74 30.26 15.86
C CYS A 72 5.14 30.42 17.34
N ASP A 73 6.37 30.07 17.73
CA ASP A 73 6.77 30.04 19.14
C ASP A 73 7.74 31.16 19.57
N ASP A 74 7.99 32.17 18.74
CA ASP A 74 8.74 33.37 19.18
C ASP A 74 8.04 34.66 18.74
N VAL A 75 6.89 34.92 19.38
CA VAL A 75 6.26 36.26 19.36
C VAL A 75 7.08 37.16 20.29
N SER A 76 8.25 37.59 19.81
CA SER A 76 8.90 38.77 20.37
C SER A 76 7.98 39.99 20.14
N GLU A 77 7.73 40.75 21.21
CA GLU A 77 6.77 41.87 21.32
C GLU A 77 7.03 43.08 20.39
N ASN A 78 7.80 42.94 19.30
CA ASN A 78 8.24 44.11 18.52
C ASN A 78 8.11 44.00 16.99
N ARG A 79 7.27 43.11 16.44
CA ARG A 79 6.84 43.25 15.04
C ARG A 79 5.82 44.39 14.93
N LYS A 80 6.29 45.55 14.48
CA LYS A 80 5.46 46.65 13.98
C LYS A 80 4.38 46.06 13.06
N ARG A 81 3.14 46.52 13.25
CA ARG A 81 1.93 46.13 12.50
C ARG A 81 2.07 46.51 11.01
N ASN A 82 2.84 45.76 10.25
CA ASN A 82 2.88 45.84 8.79
C ASN A 82 1.88 44.82 8.26
N PHE A 83 0.73 45.31 7.80
CA PHE A 83 -0.31 44.45 7.24
C PHE A 83 0.07 43.96 5.83
N GLU A 84 1.04 44.58 5.17
CA GLU A 84 1.58 44.10 3.89
C GLU A 84 2.36 42.77 4.04
N ASP A 85 3.05 42.54 5.16
CA ASP A 85 3.78 41.27 5.45
C ASP A 85 2.84 40.07 5.70
N LEU A 86 1.52 40.29 5.84
CA LEU A 86 0.53 39.20 5.97
C LEU A 86 0.20 38.55 4.62
N PHE A 87 0.46 39.26 3.52
CA PHE A 87 0.17 38.83 2.15
C PHE A 87 1.42 38.51 1.35
N ASP A 88 2.59 38.96 1.81
CA ASP A 88 3.88 38.45 1.34
C ASP A 88 4.11 37.08 1.96
N SER A 89 3.92 36.03 1.16
CA SER A 89 4.39 34.70 1.50
C SER A 89 5.92 34.74 1.57
N GLN A 90 6.47 35.01 2.75
CA GLN A 90 7.81 34.55 3.07
C GLN A 90 7.76 33.02 2.93
N ASN A 91 8.35 32.48 1.86
CA ASN A 91 9.12 31.23 1.89
C ASN A 91 9.68 30.86 0.50
N ASP A 92 10.95 31.23 0.28
CA ASP A 92 11.86 30.63 -0.72
C ASP A 92 12.26 29.18 -0.35
N ALA A 93 11.62 28.57 0.66
CA ALA A 93 11.79 27.17 1.00
C ALA A 93 11.04 26.31 -0.02
N GLU A 94 11.76 25.75 -1.00
CA GLU A 94 11.21 24.74 -1.92
C GLU A 94 10.61 23.56 -1.13
N VAL A 95 9.27 23.54 -1.02
CA VAL A 95 8.48 22.46 -0.40
C VAL A 95 8.19 21.38 -1.43
N PHE A 96 8.37 20.12 -1.05
CA PHE A 96 8.12 18.97 -1.93
C PHE A 96 6.77 18.33 -1.64
N ASN A 97 6.01 18.00 -2.69
CA ASN A 97 4.80 17.22 -2.51
C ASN A 97 5.17 15.80 -2.02
N PRO A 98 4.51 15.24 -0.99
CA PRO A 98 4.79 13.89 -0.50
C PRO A 98 4.72 12.81 -1.59
N LEU A 99 3.84 12.99 -2.58
CA LEU A 99 3.71 12.05 -3.70
C LEU A 99 4.92 12.08 -4.64
N ASP A 100 5.57 13.22 -4.81
CA ASP A 100 6.79 13.32 -5.60
C ASP A 100 7.97 12.65 -4.88
N ILE A 101 8.04 12.75 -3.55
CA ILE A 101 9.04 12.04 -2.74
C ILE A 101 8.83 10.53 -2.88
N ILE A 102 7.61 10.04 -2.72
CA ILE A 102 7.26 8.62 -2.90
C ILE A 102 7.63 8.16 -4.32
N THR A 103 7.19 8.90 -5.34
CA THR A 103 7.45 8.56 -6.75
C THR A 103 8.95 8.51 -7.04
N ALA A 104 9.71 9.51 -6.57
CA ALA A 104 11.17 9.55 -6.72
C ALA A 104 11.85 8.37 -6.03
N LEU A 105 11.44 8.03 -4.81
CA LEU A 105 11.99 6.89 -4.09
C LEU A 105 11.75 5.57 -4.82
N PHE A 106 10.54 5.34 -5.33
CA PHE A 106 10.25 4.14 -6.13
C PHE A 106 11.09 4.10 -7.41
N LEU A 107 11.22 5.22 -8.14
CA LEU A 107 12.02 5.29 -9.36
C LEU A 107 13.52 5.05 -9.11
N CYS A 108 14.05 5.51 -7.97
CA CYS A 108 15.46 5.38 -7.60
C CYS A 108 15.81 4.07 -6.88
N SER A 109 14.85 3.17 -6.67
CA SER A 109 15.01 1.95 -5.87
C SER A 109 15.10 0.67 -6.70
N ASP A 110 15.82 -0.32 -6.17
CA ASP A 110 15.79 -1.69 -6.69
C ASP A 110 14.48 -2.40 -6.33
N GLY A 111 14.22 -3.55 -6.95
CA GLY A 111 12.97 -4.27 -6.76
C GLY A 111 12.72 -4.71 -5.31
N PHE A 112 13.77 -5.02 -4.56
CA PHE A 112 13.65 -5.42 -3.15
C PHE A 112 13.27 -4.24 -2.26
N VAL A 113 13.89 -3.08 -2.48
CA VAL A 113 13.51 -1.85 -1.79
C VAL A 113 12.10 -1.44 -2.16
N GLN A 114 11.71 -1.48 -3.43
CA GLN A 114 10.35 -1.15 -3.85
C GLN A 114 9.30 -2.03 -3.14
N GLN A 115 9.60 -3.32 -2.97
CA GLN A 115 8.78 -4.26 -2.23
C GLN A 115 8.65 -3.90 -0.75
N GLU A 116 9.76 -3.58 -0.09
CA GLU A 116 9.77 -3.14 1.31
C GLU A 116 9.02 -1.81 1.49
N LEU A 117 9.18 -0.84 0.57
CA LEU A 117 8.45 0.42 0.61
C LEU A 117 6.95 0.21 0.51
N ALA A 118 6.49 -0.57 -0.48
CA ALA A 118 5.08 -0.86 -0.65
C ALA A 118 4.51 -1.61 0.57
N LEU A 119 5.25 -2.56 1.14
CA LEU A 119 4.86 -3.28 2.34
C LEU A 119 4.69 -2.33 3.53
N LYS A 120 5.68 -1.49 3.81
CA LYS A 120 5.63 -0.54 4.94
C LYS A 120 4.57 0.52 4.76
N MET A 121 4.38 1.04 3.55
CA MET A 121 3.29 1.98 3.23
C MET A 121 1.93 1.35 3.50
N SER A 122 1.75 0.09 3.08
CA SER A 122 0.54 -0.70 3.33
C SER A 122 0.30 -0.98 4.82
N MET A 123 1.35 -1.12 5.63
CA MET A 123 1.25 -1.22 7.10
C MET A 123 0.86 0.11 7.75
N CYS A 124 1.34 1.24 7.23
CA CYS A 124 0.95 2.59 7.65
C CYS A 124 -0.46 3.01 7.16
N GLN A 125 -1.21 2.13 6.50
CA GLN A 125 -2.50 2.44 5.85
C GLN A 125 -2.42 3.53 4.77
N PHE A 126 -1.24 3.72 4.18
CA PHE A 126 -1.08 4.57 3.00
C PHE A 126 -1.45 3.79 1.74
N SER A 127 -1.87 4.51 0.71
CA SER A 127 -1.99 3.92 -0.62
C SER A 127 -0.61 3.63 -1.22
N VAL A 128 -0.49 2.54 -1.95
CA VAL A 128 0.74 2.10 -2.61
C VAL A 128 0.68 2.37 -4.12
N PRO A 129 1.81 2.55 -4.83
CA PRO A 129 1.80 2.70 -6.29
C PRO A 129 1.26 1.44 -6.98
N LEU A 130 0.23 1.59 -7.81
CA LEU A 130 -0.24 0.57 -8.76
C LEU A 130 0.41 0.81 -10.13
N LEU A 131 0.26 2.02 -10.68
CA LEU A 131 0.93 2.45 -11.90
C LEU A 131 1.89 3.59 -11.54
N LEU A 132 3.19 3.34 -11.64
CA LEU A 132 4.24 4.33 -11.37
C LEU A 132 4.54 5.11 -12.66
N PRO A 133 4.41 6.44 -12.68
CA PRO A 133 4.71 7.23 -13.86
C PRO A 133 6.22 7.43 -13.98
N ASN A 134 6.72 7.44 -15.21
CA ASN A 134 8.07 7.87 -15.52
C ASN A 134 8.01 9.10 -16.43
N CYS A 135 8.33 10.27 -15.85
CA CYS A 135 8.28 11.53 -16.55
C CYS A 135 9.28 11.65 -17.71
N ASP A 136 10.38 10.89 -17.68
CA ASP A 136 11.41 10.93 -18.73
C ASP A 136 10.95 10.15 -19.97
N THR A 137 10.32 8.99 -19.79
CA THR A 137 9.85 8.15 -20.89
C THR A 137 8.41 8.41 -21.31
N LYS A 138 7.64 9.17 -20.48
CA LYS A 138 6.18 9.32 -20.58
C LYS A 138 5.42 7.99 -20.54
N GLN A 139 6.06 6.92 -20.09
CA GLN A 139 5.44 5.62 -19.86
C GLN A 139 5.11 5.46 -18.37
N CYS A 140 4.32 4.43 -18.06
CA CYS A 140 4.12 3.98 -16.69
C CYS A 140 4.50 2.51 -16.56
N THR A 141 4.75 2.10 -15.32
CA THR A 141 5.05 0.73 -14.95
C THR A 141 3.99 0.21 -13.99
N LEU A 142 3.41 -0.96 -14.26
CA LEU A 142 2.60 -1.72 -13.31
C LEU A 142 3.53 -2.30 -12.24
N MET A 143 3.29 -1.90 -10.99
CA MET A 143 4.13 -2.25 -9.83
C MET A 143 3.70 -3.56 -9.17
N LEU A 144 3.72 -4.67 -9.94
CA LEU A 144 3.30 -5.99 -9.45
C LEU A 144 4.29 -6.56 -8.44
N TRP A 145 5.59 -6.58 -8.79
CA TRP A 145 6.66 -7.11 -7.93
C TRP A 145 6.69 -6.38 -6.59
N ALA A 146 6.59 -5.05 -6.61
CA ALA A 146 6.56 -4.25 -5.38
C ALA A 146 5.43 -4.67 -4.41
N MET A 147 4.29 -5.17 -4.91
CA MET A 147 3.16 -5.54 -4.06
C MET A 147 3.13 -7.01 -3.64
N ARG A 148 4.06 -7.86 -4.12
CA ARG A 148 4.04 -9.32 -3.89
C ARG A 148 4.03 -9.75 -2.42
N ASP A 149 4.67 -8.96 -1.56
CA ASP A 149 4.78 -9.25 -0.12
C ASP A 149 3.62 -8.72 0.72
N ILE A 150 2.69 -7.97 0.12
CA ILE A 150 1.54 -7.45 0.85
C ILE A 150 0.55 -8.58 1.11
N VAL A 151 0.58 -9.09 2.34
CA VAL A 151 -0.41 -10.01 2.88
C VAL A 151 -1.45 -9.24 3.68
N LYS A 152 -2.73 -9.53 3.44
CA LYS A 152 -3.84 -8.87 4.12
C LYS A 152 -4.75 -9.88 4.79
N LYS A 153 -5.22 -9.51 5.99
CA LYS A 153 -6.20 -10.26 6.76
C LYS A 153 -7.53 -9.53 6.73
N TYR A 154 -8.60 -10.27 6.46
CA TYR A 154 -9.96 -9.73 6.51
C TYR A 154 -10.95 -10.81 6.89
N ARG A 155 -12.15 -10.40 7.30
CA ARG A 155 -13.24 -11.29 7.68
C ARG A 155 -14.40 -11.09 6.71
N PRO A 156 -14.57 -11.99 5.73
CA PRO A 156 -15.72 -11.93 4.82
C PRO A 156 -17.03 -12.21 5.58
N PRO A 157 -18.20 -11.85 5.01
CA PRO A 157 -19.50 -12.04 5.64
C PRO A 157 -19.73 -13.48 6.11
N ASP A 158 -19.32 -14.46 5.30
CA ASP A 158 -19.51 -15.90 5.56
C ASP A 158 -18.74 -16.40 6.80
N LEU A 159 -17.69 -15.69 7.21
CA LEU A 159 -16.87 -16.02 8.38
C LEU A 159 -17.13 -15.10 9.58
N SER A 160 -18.13 -14.24 9.49
CA SER A 160 -18.47 -13.29 10.56
C SER A 160 -18.90 -13.99 11.86
N GLU A 161 -19.71 -15.04 11.75
CA GLU A 161 -20.25 -15.79 12.91
C GLU A 161 -19.20 -16.68 13.58
N SER A 162 -18.34 -17.33 12.79
CA SER A 162 -17.29 -18.24 13.30
C SER A 162 -16.06 -17.50 13.85
N LYS A 163 -16.03 -16.16 13.77
CA LYS A 163 -14.86 -15.31 14.01
C LYS A 163 -13.62 -15.70 13.19
N GLY A 164 -13.80 -16.50 12.13
CA GLY A 164 -12.75 -16.88 11.20
C GLY A 164 -12.18 -15.68 10.45
N PHE A 165 -11.04 -15.84 9.79
CA PHE A 165 -10.45 -14.81 8.94
C PHE A 165 -9.84 -15.46 7.70
N LYS A 166 -9.70 -14.66 6.65
CA LYS A 166 -8.98 -15.00 5.43
C LYS A 166 -7.68 -14.20 5.41
N GLU A 167 -6.58 -14.88 5.09
CA GLU A 167 -5.25 -14.29 4.96
C GLU A 167 -4.69 -14.64 3.59
N GLU A 168 -4.47 -13.64 2.76
CA GLU A 168 -4.00 -13.85 1.38
C GLU A 168 -3.04 -12.75 0.94
N ARG A 169 -2.20 -13.07 -0.04
CA ARG A 169 -1.42 -12.08 -0.78
C ARG A 169 -2.36 -11.28 -1.66
N ILE A 170 -2.33 -9.96 -1.52
CA ILE A 170 -3.30 -9.08 -2.15
C ILE A 170 -3.23 -9.10 -3.68
N VAL A 171 -2.04 -9.37 -4.23
CA VAL A 171 -1.81 -9.48 -5.67
C VAL A 171 -2.47 -10.72 -6.31
N LEU A 172 -2.76 -11.74 -5.49
CA LEU A 172 -3.44 -12.97 -5.92
C LEU A 172 -4.94 -12.95 -5.62
N SER A 173 -5.38 -12.10 -4.69
CA SER A 173 -6.80 -12.00 -4.33
C SER A 173 -7.62 -11.39 -5.48
N GLU A 174 -8.65 -12.09 -5.92
CA GLU A 174 -9.61 -11.59 -6.90
C GLU A 174 -10.60 -10.62 -6.24
N LEU A 175 -10.24 -9.34 -6.22
CA LEU A 175 -11.06 -8.28 -5.62
C LEU A 175 -11.75 -7.44 -6.70
N PRO A 176 -12.96 -6.92 -6.46
CA PRO A 176 -13.49 -5.86 -7.29
C PRO A 176 -12.65 -4.60 -7.08
N MET A 177 -12.21 -3.98 -8.17
CA MET A 177 -11.52 -2.69 -8.13
C MET A 177 -12.47 -1.55 -8.52
N ILE A 178 -12.45 -0.48 -7.73
CA ILE A 178 -13.18 0.77 -8.00
C ILE A 178 -12.15 1.87 -8.22
N SER A 179 -12.16 2.48 -9.41
CA SER A 179 -11.22 3.55 -9.74
C SER A 179 -11.86 4.91 -9.63
N PHE A 180 -11.06 5.88 -9.23
CA PHE A 180 -11.44 7.27 -9.10
C PHE A 180 -10.47 8.15 -9.86
N VAL A 181 -10.99 8.87 -10.82
CA VAL A 181 -10.21 9.67 -11.77
C VAL A 181 -10.75 11.09 -11.85
N ARG A 182 -9.98 12.01 -12.44
CA ARG A 182 -10.37 13.41 -12.60
C ARG A 182 -10.26 13.79 -14.08
N LEU A 183 -11.26 14.50 -14.58
CA LEU A 183 -11.28 15.10 -15.90
C LEU A 183 -11.28 16.63 -15.76
N GLY A 184 -10.23 17.28 -16.27
CA GLY A 184 -10.05 18.72 -16.14
C GLY A 184 -9.92 19.19 -14.68
N GLU A 185 -10.11 20.49 -14.47
CA GLU A 185 -10.14 21.07 -13.13
C GLU A 185 -11.43 20.70 -12.37
N CYS A 186 -11.30 20.48 -11.07
CA CYS A 186 -12.40 20.06 -10.21
C CYS A 186 -12.36 20.81 -8.89
N SER A 187 -13.48 21.42 -8.53
CA SER A 187 -13.71 22.07 -7.24
C SER A 187 -13.80 21.05 -6.10
N LEU A 188 -14.14 19.80 -6.40
CA LEU A 188 -14.13 18.71 -5.41
C LEU A 188 -12.74 18.09 -5.30
N SER A 189 -12.20 18.10 -4.08
CA SER A 189 -10.99 17.37 -3.74
C SER A 189 -11.27 15.86 -3.74
N LYS A 190 -10.98 15.22 -4.89
CA LYS A 190 -11.18 13.78 -5.09
C LYS A 190 -10.55 12.93 -3.99
N SER A 191 -9.27 13.14 -3.68
CA SER A 191 -8.56 12.33 -2.68
C SER A 191 -9.06 12.55 -1.26
N GLU A 192 -9.50 13.76 -0.91
CA GLU A 192 -10.11 14.02 0.40
C GLU A 192 -11.47 13.31 0.53
N ILE A 193 -12.29 13.34 -0.53
CA ILE A 193 -13.56 12.59 -0.58
C ILE A 193 -13.31 11.09 -0.47
N LEU A 194 -12.23 10.57 -1.06
CA LEU A 194 -11.84 9.17 -0.93
C LEU A 194 -11.44 8.78 0.48
N ASN A 195 -10.68 9.63 1.18
CA ASN A 195 -10.36 9.40 2.59
C ASN A 195 -11.64 9.37 3.44
N LYS A 196 -12.54 10.34 3.23
CA LYS A 196 -13.86 10.36 3.87
C LYS A 196 -14.71 9.12 3.51
N LEU A 197 -14.60 8.60 2.29
CA LEU A 197 -15.30 7.40 1.84
C LEU A 197 -14.78 6.14 2.55
N LEU A 198 -13.47 6.03 2.74
CA LEU A 198 -12.79 4.89 3.36
C LEU A 198 -12.79 4.88 4.89
N SER A 199 -12.94 6.05 5.52
CA SER A 199 -12.85 6.17 6.97
C SER A 199 -14.19 6.45 7.64
N ASN A 200 -14.42 5.86 8.81
CA ASN A 200 -15.48 6.34 9.69
C ASN A 200 -15.05 7.70 10.30
N PRO A 201 -15.97 8.64 10.58
CA PRO A 201 -15.61 9.95 11.13
C PRO A 201 -14.79 9.91 12.43
N GLN A 202 -14.94 8.83 13.20
CA GLN A 202 -14.24 8.60 14.47
C GLN A 202 -12.83 8.00 14.29
N GLN A 203 -12.52 7.50 13.09
CA GLN A 203 -11.28 6.81 12.72
C GLN A 203 -10.79 7.35 11.38
N TYR A 204 -10.77 8.68 11.25
CA TYR A 204 -10.33 9.34 10.04
C TYR A 204 -8.83 9.12 9.84
N HIS A 205 -8.45 8.64 8.66
CA HIS A 205 -7.08 8.41 8.28
C HIS A 205 -6.87 8.88 6.84
N ASP A 206 -5.79 9.64 6.61
CA ASP A 206 -5.47 10.14 5.27
C ASP A 206 -4.81 9.08 4.40
N THR A 207 -5.54 8.07 3.94
CA THR A 207 -4.94 7.02 3.08
C THR A 207 -4.30 7.61 1.82
N PHE A 208 -4.99 8.53 1.15
CA PHE A 208 -4.49 9.26 0.00
C PHE A 208 -4.04 10.68 0.39
N VAL A 209 -2.93 11.15 -0.18
CA VAL A 209 -2.49 12.55 0.00
C VAL A 209 -3.53 13.51 -0.61
N HIS A 210 -3.93 14.58 0.08
CA HIS A 210 -4.84 15.59 -0.46
C HIS A 210 -4.36 17.01 -0.16
N HIS A 211 -4.98 18.00 -0.82
CA HIS A 211 -4.55 19.41 -0.79
C HIS A 211 -4.46 20.00 0.62
N ASN A 212 -5.40 19.69 1.52
CA ASN A 212 -5.41 20.21 2.89
C ASN A 212 -4.47 19.46 3.85
N MET A 213 -3.66 18.51 3.36
CA MET A 213 -2.58 17.92 4.17
C MET A 213 -1.34 18.81 4.11
N GLU A 214 -0.46 18.66 5.09
CA GLU A 214 0.85 19.31 5.08
C GLU A 214 1.65 18.96 3.80
N CYS A 215 2.12 19.99 3.11
CA CYS A 215 2.79 19.91 1.81
C CYS A 215 1.95 19.28 0.68
N GLY A 216 0.65 19.03 0.90
CA GLY A 216 -0.24 18.36 -0.05
C GLY A 216 -0.72 19.27 -1.18
N ASP A 217 -0.71 20.58 -0.94
CA ASP A 217 -0.99 21.66 -1.88
C ASP A 217 0.21 22.03 -2.76
N SER A 218 1.43 21.67 -2.34
CA SER A 218 2.65 21.85 -3.13
C SER A 218 2.49 21.29 -4.54
N PRO A 219 2.85 22.06 -5.59
CA PRO A 219 2.73 21.61 -6.98
C PRO A 219 3.47 20.29 -7.22
N ARG A 220 2.78 19.33 -7.83
CA ARG A 220 3.38 18.05 -8.23
C ARG A 220 4.29 18.24 -9.45
N LYS A 221 5.44 17.60 -9.42
CA LYS A 221 6.46 17.66 -10.48
C LYS A 221 6.75 16.28 -11.09
N LEU A 222 6.56 15.18 -10.34
CA LEU A 222 6.82 13.80 -10.79
C LEU A 222 5.61 12.89 -10.74
N SER A 223 4.68 13.14 -9.82
CA SER A 223 3.61 12.20 -9.46
C SER A 223 2.32 12.38 -10.25
N ASP A 224 2.26 13.27 -11.24
CA ASP A 224 1.13 13.29 -12.19
C ASP A 224 1.16 12.04 -13.08
N GLY A 225 0.02 11.37 -13.20
CA GLY A 225 -0.10 10.05 -13.83
C GLY A 225 0.12 8.87 -12.88
N LEU A 226 0.48 9.11 -11.61
CA LEU A 226 0.55 8.08 -10.58
C LEU A 226 -0.84 7.52 -10.30
N THR A 227 -1.00 6.21 -10.42
CA THR A 227 -2.17 5.52 -9.91
C THR A 227 -1.82 4.87 -8.60
N GLU A 228 -2.45 5.32 -7.52
CA GLU A 228 -2.32 4.72 -6.20
C GLU A 228 -3.41 3.67 -5.99
N ILE A 229 -3.14 2.63 -5.22
CA ILE A 229 -4.13 1.61 -4.81
C ILE A 229 -4.12 1.43 -3.30
N THR A 230 -5.30 1.17 -2.74
CA THR A 230 -5.49 0.74 -1.35
C THR A 230 -6.62 -0.28 -1.28
N TRP A 231 -6.78 -0.93 -0.13
CA TRP A 231 -7.79 -1.97 0.07
C TRP A 231 -8.62 -1.67 1.30
N TYR A 232 -9.93 -1.65 1.11
CA TYR A 232 -10.86 -1.72 2.22
C TYR A 232 -11.11 -3.19 2.56
N LEU A 233 -10.92 -3.54 3.82
CA LEU A 233 -10.93 -4.91 4.31
C LEU A 233 -11.87 -5.01 5.52
N PRO A 234 -13.03 -5.67 5.38
CA PRO A 234 -14.00 -5.75 6.48
C PRO A 234 -13.45 -6.55 7.66
N CYS A 235 -13.82 -6.11 8.87
CA CYS A 235 -13.49 -6.79 10.12
C CYS A 235 -14.58 -7.79 10.56
N GLY A 236 -15.71 -7.85 9.85
CA GLY A 236 -16.86 -8.72 10.10
C GLY A 236 -17.83 -8.16 11.14
N ASN A 237 -17.73 -6.87 11.47
CA ASN A 237 -18.66 -6.17 12.33
C ASN A 237 -19.55 -5.25 11.51
N LYS A 238 -20.82 -5.65 11.30
CA LYS A 238 -21.80 -4.91 10.50
C LYS A 238 -22.06 -3.47 10.94
N ASN A 239 -21.76 -3.13 12.20
CA ASN A 239 -21.93 -1.76 12.72
C ASN A 239 -20.73 -0.86 12.43
N MET A 240 -19.55 -1.44 12.14
CA MET A 240 -18.31 -0.71 11.88
C MET A 240 -17.91 -0.76 10.40
N ASP A 241 -18.22 -1.88 9.74
CA ASP A 241 -17.85 -2.12 8.36
C ASP A 241 -18.66 -1.21 7.41
N ILE A 242 -17.96 -0.47 6.56
CA ILE A 242 -18.50 0.40 5.52
C ILE A 242 -18.97 -0.45 4.33
N PHE A 243 -18.14 -1.42 3.94
CA PHE A 243 -18.44 -2.38 2.87
C PHE A 243 -18.42 -3.79 3.45
N SER A 244 -19.37 -4.63 3.05
CA SER A 244 -19.45 -6.02 3.53
C SER A 244 -18.40 -6.94 2.90
N GLU A 245 -17.92 -6.61 1.69
CA GLU A 245 -16.89 -7.36 0.98
C GLU A 245 -15.58 -6.55 0.87
N PRO A 246 -14.42 -7.23 0.78
CA PRO A 246 -13.16 -6.57 0.46
C PRO A 246 -13.21 -5.90 -0.92
N VAL A 247 -12.65 -4.70 -1.02
CA VAL A 247 -12.64 -3.92 -2.27
C VAL A 247 -11.30 -3.19 -2.42
N ALA A 248 -10.77 -3.20 -3.64
CA ALA A 248 -9.61 -2.40 -4.02
C ALA A 248 -10.07 -1.03 -4.53
N LEU A 249 -9.43 0.05 -4.09
CA LEU A 249 -9.70 1.41 -4.56
C LEU A 249 -8.45 1.96 -5.24
N ALA A 250 -8.59 2.37 -6.49
CA ALA A 250 -7.54 2.99 -7.28
C ALA A 250 -7.78 4.50 -7.44
N ASN A 251 -6.75 5.31 -7.26
CA ASN A 251 -6.79 6.76 -7.32
C ASN A 251 -5.75 7.27 -8.32
N LEU A 252 -6.18 7.69 -9.52
CA LEU A 252 -5.29 8.27 -10.53
C LEU A 252 -5.04 9.76 -10.24
N ARG A 253 -3.77 10.16 -10.16
CA ARG A 253 -3.32 11.55 -10.03
C ARG A 253 -3.17 12.21 -11.40
N GLY A 254 -3.43 13.51 -11.46
CA GLY A 254 -3.42 14.27 -12.70
C GLY A 254 -4.79 14.35 -13.37
N ASP A 255 -4.79 14.69 -14.65
CA ASP A 255 -5.98 14.74 -15.52
C ASP A 255 -5.96 13.52 -16.46
N ILE A 256 -7.09 12.83 -16.60
CA ILE A 256 -7.20 11.70 -17.53
C ILE A 256 -6.95 12.10 -18.98
N ALA A 257 -7.19 13.37 -19.33
CA ALA A 257 -6.88 13.89 -20.67
C ALA A 257 -5.37 13.85 -20.99
N ALA A 258 -4.52 13.90 -19.97
CA ALA A 258 -3.06 13.79 -20.12
C ALA A 258 -2.53 12.36 -19.92
N HIS A 259 -3.37 11.44 -19.45
CA HIS A 259 -2.98 10.10 -18.98
C HIS A 259 -3.91 9.01 -19.53
N GLU A 260 -4.11 9.01 -20.85
CA GLU A 260 -5.06 8.11 -21.53
C GLU A 260 -4.73 6.63 -21.32
N THR A 261 -3.45 6.25 -21.32
CA THR A 261 -3.01 4.86 -21.12
C THR A 261 -3.42 4.35 -19.73
N GLN A 262 -3.17 5.14 -18.67
CA GLN A 262 -3.59 4.82 -17.31
C GLN A 262 -5.11 4.76 -17.21
N PHE A 263 -5.83 5.71 -17.83
CA PHE A 263 -7.29 5.72 -17.83
C PHE A 263 -7.88 4.48 -18.54
N SER A 264 -7.33 4.11 -19.70
CA SER A 264 -7.70 2.90 -20.45
C SER A 264 -7.48 1.64 -19.61
N PHE A 265 -6.33 1.53 -18.94
CA PHE A 265 -6.03 0.43 -18.02
C PHE A 265 -7.10 0.31 -16.92
N LEU A 266 -7.46 1.42 -16.27
CA LEU A 266 -8.48 1.44 -15.22
C LEU A 266 -9.87 1.09 -15.76
N CYS A 267 -10.22 1.51 -16.97
CA CYS A 267 -11.48 1.15 -17.61
C CYS A 267 -11.58 -0.34 -17.99
N GLN A 268 -10.46 -1.04 -18.13
CA GLN A 268 -10.42 -2.47 -18.44
C GLN A 268 -10.31 -3.36 -17.21
N THR A 269 -9.74 -2.86 -16.11
CA THR A 269 -9.42 -3.64 -14.90
C THR A 269 -10.41 -3.41 -13.75
N SER A 270 -11.17 -2.31 -13.76
CA SER A 270 -12.12 -1.98 -12.69
C SER A 270 -13.53 -2.45 -12.95
N ALA A 271 -14.25 -2.74 -11.86
CA ALA A 271 -15.71 -2.95 -11.90
C ALA A 271 -16.45 -1.64 -12.21
N ALA A 272 -15.95 -0.52 -11.68
CA ALA A 272 -16.47 0.81 -11.95
C ALA A 272 -15.38 1.89 -11.91
N VAL A 273 -15.57 2.95 -12.69
CA VAL A 273 -14.73 4.14 -12.70
C VAL A 273 -15.59 5.37 -12.41
N PHE A 274 -15.26 6.09 -11.34
CA PHE A 274 -15.89 7.34 -10.93
C PHE A 274 -15.04 8.51 -11.44
N VAL A 275 -15.59 9.25 -12.40
CA VAL A 275 -14.93 10.39 -13.07
C VAL A 275 -15.40 11.67 -12.39
N PHE A 276 -14.50 12.31 -11.65
CA PHE A 276 -14.73 13.64 -11.09
C PHE A 276 -14.56 14.69 -12.18
N PHE A 277 -15.51 15.62 -12.28
CA PHE A 277 -15.48 16.70 -13.25
C PHE A 277 -16.22 17.93 -12.71
N ASP A 278 -15.81 19.12 -13.14
CA ASP A 278 -16.64 20.32 -13.06
C ASP A 278 -17.19 20.71 -14.43
N GLN A 279 -16.38 20.56 -15.48
CA GLN A 279 -16.75 20.87 -16.86
C GLN A 279 -16.51 19.65 -17.75
N LEU A 280 -17.50 19.32 -18.58
CA LEU A 280 -17.35 18.33 -19.64
C LEU A 280 -17.13 19.07 -20.95
N GLU A 281 -15.93 18.98 -21.51
CA GLU A 281 -15.66 19.61 -22.79
C GLU A 281 -16.38 18.90 -23.93
N PRO A 282 -16.79 19.63 -25.00
CA PRO A 282 -17.52 19.05 -26.11
C PRO A 282 -16.76 17.97 -26.91
N GLU A 283 -15.44 17.87 -26.74
CA GLU A 283 -14.56 16.98 -27.51
C GLU A 283 -14.01 15.80 -26.71
N CYS A 284 -14.58 15.49 -25.53
CA CYS A 284 -14.13 14.40 -24.66
C CYS A 284 -14.41 13.00 -25.25
N LYS A 285 -13.64 12.62 -26.28
CA LYS A 285 -13.63 11.28 -26.92
C LYS A 285 -13.23 10.17 -25.95
N LEU A 286 -12.54 10.51 -24.87
CA LEU A 286 -12.04 9.56 -23.87
C LEU A 286 -13.15 8.76 -23.21
N LEU A 287 -14.26 9.41 -22.87
CA LEU A 287 -15.36 8.73 -22.18
C LEU A 287 -16.22 7.88 -23.13
N THR A 288 -16.26 8.21 -24.42
CA THR A 288 -17.12 7.57 -25.43
C THR A 288 -16.53 6.30 -26.04
N ASN A 289 -15.34 5.88 -25.62
CA ASN A 289 -14.71 4.65 -26.09
C ASN A 289 -15.53 3.43 -25.67
N LYS A 290 -16.02 2.67 -26.66
CA LYS A 290 -16.95 1.54 -26.46
C LYS A 290 -16.29 0.28 -25.87
N ASN A 291 -14.96 0.27 -25.75
CA ASN A 291 -14.21 -0.89 -25.25
C ASN A 291 -14.02 -0.89 -23.72
N HIS A 292 -14.66 0.03 -22.98
CA HIS A 292 -14.62 0.03 -21.53
C HIS A 292 -15.41 -1.16 -20.95
N LYS A 293 -14.73 -1.97 -20.13
CA LYS A 293 -15.37 -3.07 -19.37
C LYS A 293 -16.03 -2.54 -18.09
N ALA A 294 -15.45 -1.50 -17.50
CA ALA A 294 -15.92 -0.87 -16.28
C ALA A 294 -17.22 -0.07 -16.48
N LYS A 295 -18.08 -0.05 -15.45
CA LYS A 295 -19.21 0.89 -15.39
C LYS A 295 -18.70 2.30 -15.10
N ILE A 296 -19.06 3.27 -15.93
CA ILE A 296 -18.67 4.67 -15.73
C ILE A 296 -19.71 5.39 -14.86
N PHE A 297 -19.22 6.14 -13.87
CA PHE A 297 -20.01 7.05 -13.03
C PHE A 297 -19.44 8.46 -13.16
N LEU A 298 -20.31 9.45 -13.34
CA LEU A 298 -19.95 10.86 -13.41
C LEU A 298 -20.21 11.51 -12.06
N VAL A 299 -19.18 12.13 -11.48
CA VAL A 299 -19.22 12.77 -10.16
C VAL A 299 -18.96 14.26 -10.32
N GLY A 300 -19.98 15.07 -10.14
CA GLY A 300 -19.91 16.52 -10.39
C GLY A 300 -20.28 17.38 -9.20
N ASN A 301 -19.95 18.67 -9.28
CA ASN A 301 -20.33 19.68 -8.29
C ASN A 301 -21.16 20.79 -8.91
N GLN A 302 -22.44 20.86 -8.54
CA GLN A 302 -23.35 21.91 -9.02
C GLN A 302 -22.95 23.30 -8.54
N GLN A 303 -22.13 23.39 -7.49
CA GLN A 303 -21.65 24.66 -6.96
C GLN A 303 -20.48 25.23 -7.78
N SER A 304 -19.88 24.43 -8.66
CA SER A 304 -18.81 24.92 -9.53
C SER A 304 -19.35 25.93 -10.55
N LYS A 305 -18.57 26.97 -10.80
CA LYS A 305 -18.93 28.03 -11.77
C LYS A 305 -18.94 27.53 -13.22
N SER A 306 -18.18 26.48 -13.52
CA SER A 306 -18.06 25.90 -14.85
C SER A 306 -19.03 24.75 -15.12
N PHE A 307 -19.82 24.34 -14.13
CA PHE A 307 -20.76 23.23 -14.27
C PHE A 307 -21.98 23.63 -15.11
N THR A 308 -22.16 22.94 -16.25
CA THR A 308 -23.27 23.19 -17.17
C THR A 308 -24.21 21.97 -17.24
N PRO A 309 -25.42 22.04 -16.65
CA PRO A 309 -26.34 20.90 -16.58
C PRO A 309 -26.79 20.35 -17.94
N ASP A 310 -26.95 21.22 -18.95
CA ASP A 310 -27.42 20.78 -20.27
C ASP A 310 -26.35 19.99 -21.02
N VAL A 311 -25.08 20.44 -20.94
CA VAL A 311 -23.93 19.67 -21.47
C VAL A 311 -23.81 18.31 -20.79
N LEU A 312 -24.07 18.22 -19.48
CA LEU A 312 -24.10 16.94 -18.77
C LEU A 312 -25.20 16.01 -19.30
N LYS A 313 -26.40 16.52 -19.55
CA LYS A 313 -27.51 15.71 -20.10
C LYS A 313 -27.18 15.18 -21.50
N ASP A 314 -26.62 16.04 -22.35
CA ASP A 314 -26.23 15.67 -23.71
C ASP A 314 -25.17 14.55 -23.65
N ARG A 315 -24.13 14.72 -22.82
CA ARG A 315 -23.05 13.72 -22.67
C ARG A 315 -23.52 12.43 -22.01
N ALA A 316 -24.36 12.51 -20.99
CA ALA A 316 -24.95 11.33 -20.38
C ALA A 316 -25.74 10.51 -21.41
N SER A 317 -26.47 11.19 -22.30
CA SER A 317 -27.23 10.54 -23.38
C SER A 317 -26.31 9.88 -24.41
N GLU A 318 -25.24 10.56 -24.83
CA GLU A 318 -24.23 10.00 -25.74
C GLU A 318 -23.52 8.77 -25.17
N LEU A 319 -23.18 8.83 -23.88
CA LEU A 319 -22.54 7.73 -23.14
C LEU A 319 -23.52 6.63 -22.73
N LYS A 320 -24.83 6.80 -23.02
CA LYS A 320 -25.92 5.90 -22.61
C LYS A 320 -25.95 5.65 -21.09
N LEU A 321 -25.60 6.68 -20.33
CA LEU A 321 -25.63 6.65 -18.87
C LEU A 321 -27.06 6.86 -18.37
N THR A 322 -27.40 6.15 -17.30
CA THR A 322 -28.65 6.35 -16.58
C THR A 322 -28.47 7.39 -15.47
N THR A 323 -29.57 7.82 -14.86
CA THR A 323 -29.52 8.72 -13.69
C THR A 323 -28.69 8.13 -12.54
N ASP A 324 -28.67 6.80 -12.40
CA ASP A 324 -27.92 6.10 -11.34
C ASP A 324 -26.40 6.20 -11.54
N ASN A 325 -25.96 6.49 -12.76
CA ASN A 325 -24.55 6.70 -13.09
C ASN A 325 -24.08 8.13 -12.77
N ILE A 326 -24.95 9.03 -12.36
CA ILE A 326 -24.65 10.46 -12.21
C ILE A 326 -24.84 10.87 -10.75
N ILE A 327 -23.77 11.38 -10.14
CA ILE A 327 -23.74 11.78 -8.73
C ILE A 327 -23.32 13.24 -8.66
N ILE A 328 -24.27 14.13 -8.33
CA ILE A 328 -24.01 15.58 -8.26
C ILE A 328 -24.11 16.07 -6.83
N LYS A 329 -23.05 16.72 -6.35
CA LYS A 329 -23.11 17.48 -5.10
C LYS A 329 -23.87 18.78 -5.32
N THR A 330 -25.02 18.92 -4.67
CA THR A 330 -25.85 20.13 -4.78
C THR A 330 -25.54 21.14 -3.67
N LYS A 331 -26.10 22.35 -3.75
CA LYS A 331 -26.03 23.34 -2.66
C LYS A 331 -26.66 22.87 -1.35
N LYS A 332 -27.61 21.93 -1.41
CA LYS A 332 -28.32 21.40 -0.24
C LYS A 332 -27.62 20.19 0.37
N THR A 333 -26.60 19.64 -0.28
CA THR A 333 -25.91 18.42 0.13
C THR A 333 -24.58 18.79 0.77
N ASN A 334 -24.44 18.53 2.07
CA ASN A 334 -23.15 18.65 2.75
C ASN A 334 -22.22 17.48 2.38
N ASP A 335 -20.96 17.55 2.80
CA ASP A 335 -19.96 16.51 2.54
C ASP A 335 -20.35 15.14 3.07
N ALA A 336 -20.95 15.07 4.26
CA ALA A 336 -21.31 13.81 4.88
C ALA A 336 -22.43 13.09 4.12
N ASP A 337 -23.45 13.81 3.68
CA ASP A 337 -24.54 13.28 2.86
C ASP A 337 -24.04 12.86 1.48
N PHE A 338 -23.13 13.63 0.89
CA PHE A 338 -22.51 13.32 -0.39
C PHE A 338 -21.67 12.04 -0.32
N VAL A 339 -20.81 11.91 0.68
CA VAL A 339 -20.00 10.71 0.92
C VAL A 339 -20.89 9.49 1.20
N ARG A 340 -22.01 9.66 1.91
CA ARG A 340 -22.98 8.58 2.12
C ARG A 340 -23.59 8.11 0.80
N CYS A 341 -23.97 9.02 -0.09
CA CYS A 341 -24.47 8.70 -1.42
C CYS A 341 -23.42 7.94 -2.25
N LEU A 342 -22.16 8.38 -2.22
CA LEU A 342 -21.05 7.67 -2.86
C LEU A 342 -20.87 6.26 -2.30
N ARG A 343 -20.88 6.09 -0.97
CA ARG A 343 -20.81 4.77 -0.32
C ARG A 343 -21.93 3.85 -0.77
N THR A 344 -23.18 4.33 -0.79
CA THR A 344 -24.31 3.53 -1.28
C THR A 344 -24.13 3.10 -2.73
N THR A 345 -23.61 3.98 -3.58
CA THR A 345 -23.37 3.69 -5.00
C THR A 345 -22.22 2.71 -5.18
N VAL A 346 -21.13 2.85 -4.42
CA VAL A 346 -20.04 1.86 -4.43
C VAL A 346 -20.56 0.52 -3.94
N SER A 347 -21.32 0.48 -2.84
CA SER A 347 -21.93 -0.76 -2.33
C SER A 347 -22.87 -1.42 -3.35
N SER A 348 -23.63 -0.65 -4.14
CA SER A 348 -24.49 -1.22 -5.19
C SER A 348 -23.69 -1.80 -6.36
N VAL A 349 -22.51 -1.25 -6.66
CA VAL A 349 -21.57 -1.88 -7.60
C VAL A 349 -21.01 -3.18 -7.02
N LEU A 350 -20.73 -3.21 -5.72
CA LEU A 350 -20.15 -4.37 -5.03
C LEU A 350 -21.12 -5.55 -4.87
N THR A 351 -22.43 -5.34 -4.84
CA THR A 351 -23.42 -6.44 -4.75
C THR A 351 -23.53 -7.24 -6.04
N ASN A 352 -23.25 -6.62 -7.20
CA ASN A 352 -23.21 -7.28 -8.50
C ASN A 352 -21.92 -6.88 -9.23
N PRO A 353 -20.77 -7.36 -8.76
CA PRO A 353 -19.49 -6.97 -9.31
C PRO A 353 -19.37 -7.56 -10.72
N GLY A 354 -19.42 -6.68 -11.73
CA GLY A 354 -19.28 -7.10 -13.14
C GLY A 354 -17.89 -7.65 -13.47
N LEU A 355 -16.88 -7.30 -12.65
CA LEU A 355 -15.49 -7.74 -12.79
C LEU A 355 -14.84 -7.85 -11.40
N LYS A 356 -14.29 -9.02 -11.08
CA LYS A 356 -13.30 -9.24 -10.00
C LYS A 356 -12.03 -9.76 -10.67
N MET A 357 -10.87 -9.22 -10.31
CA MET A 357 -9.61 -9.55 -10.97
C MET A 357 -8.47 -9.39 -9.97
N SER A 358 -7.51 -10.31 -9.98
CA SER A 358 -6.28 -10.16 -9.21
C SER A 358 -5.31 -9.20 -9.91
N ILE A 359 -4.39 -8.57 -9.17
CA ILE A 359 -3.39 -7.68 -9.78
C ILE A 359 -2.50 -8.47 -10.75
N GLU A 360 -2.24 -9.75 -10.45
CA GLU A 360 -1.50 -10.64 -11.36
C GLU A 360 -2.24 -10.85 -12.69
N GLN A 361 -3.57 -10.95 -12.71
CA GLN A 361 -4.35 -11.06 -13.95
C GLN A 361 -4.34 -9.75 -14.76
N MET A 362 -4.14 -8.59 -14.12
CA MET A 362 -4.07 -7.29 -14.81
C MET A 362 -2.83 -7.15 -15.70
N THR A 363 -1.82 -8.01 -15.54
CA THR A 363 -0.59 -8.03 -16.36
C THR A 363 -0.88 -8.19 -17.85
N ASN A 364 -1.82 -9.05 -18.21
CA ASN A 364 -2.25 -9.26 -19.60
C ASN A 364 -2.77 -7.95 -20.22
N ILE A 365 -3.60 -7.21 -19.48
CA ILE A 365 -4.15 -5.92 -19.91
C ILE A 365 -3.03 -4.87 -19.97
N ALA A 366 -2.09 -4.88 -19.03
CA ALA A 366 -0.94 -3.98 -19.05
C ALA A 366 -0.11 -4.18 -20.33
N HIS A 367 0.21 -5.43 -20.68
CA HIS A 367 0.91 -5.74 -21.93
C HIS A 367 0.15 -5.31 -23.18
N GLU A 368 -1.16 -5.58 -23.25
CA GLU A 368 -2.02 -5.16 -24.36
C GLU A 368 -2.02 -3.63 -24.55
N LEU A 369 -1.86 -2.88 -23.47
CA LEU A 369 -1.80 -1.42 -23.47
C LEU A 369 -0.37 -0.86 -23.56
N GLY A 370 0.65 -1.72 -23.69
CA GLY A 370 2.06 -1.32 -23.75
C GLY A 370 2.59 -0.73 -22.43
N ILE A 371 1.99 -1.08 -21.31
CA ILE A 371 2.44 -0.73 -19.96
C ILE A 371 3.49 -1.75 -19.53
N SER A 372 4.66 -1.27 -19.12
CA SER A 372 5.74 -2.12 -18.60
C SER A 372 5.35 -2.72 -17.25
N ILE A 373 5.88 -3.88 -16.90
CA ILE A 373 5.67 -4.51 -15.58
C ILE A 373 7.03 -4.67 -14.91
N ASP A 374 7.12 -4.29 -13.63
CA ASP A 374 8.36 -4.40 -12.86
C ASP A 374 8.86 -5.85 -12.71
N GLU A 375 7.92 -6.80 -12.63
CA GLU A 375 8.18 -8.24 -12.53
C GLU A 375 8.73 -8.86 -13.83
N ASP A 376 8.59 -8.21 -15.00
CA ASP A 376 9.09 -8.73 -16.28
C ASP A 376 10.63 -8.67 -16.42
N SER A 377 11.32 -8.15 -15.41
CA SER A 377 12.79 -8.12 -15.42
C SER A 377 13.37 -9.54 -15.52
N PRO A 378 14.39 -9.78 -16.36
CA PRO A 378 14.96 -11.12 -16.55
C PRO A 378 15.43 -11.76 -15.25
N GLU A 379 16.00 -10.96 -14.33
CA GLU A 379 16.46 -11.42 -13.03
C GLU A 379 15.31 -11.93 -12.17
N CYS A 380 14.16 -11.26 -12.22
CA CYS A 380 12.97 -11.59 -11.44
C CYS A 380 12.28 -12.83 -12.01
N GLN A 381 12.14 -12.92 -13.33
CA GLN A 381 11.61 -14.11 -14.02
C GLN A 381 12.47 -15.35 -13.75
N ALA A 382 13.80 -15.25 -13.88
CA ALA A 382 14.71 -16.36 -13.57
C ALA A 382 14.63 -16.77 -12.08
N GLY A 383 14.49 -15.80 -11.17
CA GLY A 383 14.27 -16.06 -9.75
C GLY A 383 12.97 -16.83 -9.49
N ARG A 384 11.88 -16.43 -10.15
CA ARG A 384 10.58 -17.09 -10.09
C ARG A 384 10.64 -18.51 -10.64
N GLU A 385 11.20 -18.72 -11.83
CA GLU A 385 11.34 -20.04 -12.43
C GLU A 385 12.12 -21.01 -11.52
N ASN A 386 13.21 -20.53 -10.92
CA ASN A 386 13.99 -21.33 -9.97
C ASN A 386 13.20 -21.65 -8.70
N ALA A 387 12.47 -20.68 -8.14
CA ALA A 387 11.63 -20.89 -6.97
C ALA A 387 10.48 -21.88 -7.25
N ASP A 388 9.84 -21.77 -8.42
CA ASP A 388 8.80 -22.68 -8.87
C ASP A 388 9.36 -24.10 -9.07
N ALA A 389 10.55 -24.24 -9.66
CA ALA A 389 11.23 -25.53 -9.81
C ALA A 389 11.55 -26.20 -8.46
N ILE A 390 12.05 -25.44 -7.49
CA ILE A 390 12.35 -25.94 -6.13
C ILE A 390 11.06 -26.34 -5.40
N THR A 391 9.99 -25.57 -5.57
CA THR A 391 8.73 -25.79 -4.83
C THR A 391 7.77 -26.74 -5.52
N ALA A 392 8.01 -27.13 -6.79
CA ALA A 392 7.17 -28.05 -7.56
C ALA A 392 6.97 -29.42 -6.89
N GLU A 393 7.95 -29.88 -6.11
CA GLU A 393 7.86 -31.15 -5.36
C GLU A 393 7.00 -31.04 -4.09
N ILE A 394 6.75 -29.81 -3.61
CA ILE A 394 5.98 -29.51 -2.40
C ILE A 394 4.48 -29.49 -2.73
N LYS A 395 3.90 -30.66 -3.03
CA LYS A 395 2.46 -30.79 -3.33
C LYS A 395 1.58 -30.63 -2.10
N ASP A 396 2.03 -31.20 -0.97
CA ASP A 396 1.33 -31.17 0.30
C ASP A 396 2.36 -30.77 1.36
N THR A 397 2.20 -29.56 1.90
CA THR A 397 3.15 -28.99 2.86
C THR A 397 3.28 -29.86 4.11
N PHE A 398 2.20 -30.50 4.58
CA PHE A 398 2.25 -31.33 5.78
C PHE A 398 3.02 -32.62 5.50
N LYS A 399 2.71 -33.32 4.41
CA LYS A 399 3.42 -34.55 4.02
C LYS A 399 4.87 -34.28 3.66
N PHE A 400 5.15 -33.15 3.00
CA PHE A 400 6.51 -32.75 2.66
C PHE A 400 7.32 -32.49 3.94
N LYS A 401 6.76 -31.73 4.90
CA LYS A 401 7.41 -31.48 6.19
C LYS A 401 7.66 -32.79 6.96
N GLU A 402 6.70 -33.70 6.99
CA GLU A 402 6.86 -35.00 7.65
C GLU A 402 7.98 -35.84 7.02
N LYS A 403 8.12 -35.81 5.69
CA LYS A 403 9.14 -36.55 4.95
C LYS A 403 10.52 -35.90 4.98
N GLN A 404 10.61 -34.57 4.94
CA GLN A 404 11.89 -33.87 4.79
C GLN A 404 12.42 -33.35 6.13
N PHE A 405 11.54 -32.92 7.04
CA PHE A 405 11.90 -32.42 8.36
C PHE A 405 11.75 -33.50 9.42
N HIS A 406 12.55 -34.56 9.27
CA HIS A 406 12.57 -35.72 10.17
C HIS A 406 12.72 -35.36 11.66
N LEU A 407 13.35 -34.21 11.97
CA LEU A 407 13.57 -33.75 13.34
C LEU A 407 12.44 -32.88 13.90
N GLN A 408 11.51 -32.43 13.07
CA GLN A 408 10.34 -31.62 13.46
C GLN A 408 9.07 -32.47 13.70
N GLY A 409 9.26 -33.77 14.00
CA GLY A 409 8.19 -34.71 14.31
C GLY A 409 7.62 -34.58 15.72
N GLN A 410 7.05 -35.67 16.25
CA GLN A 410 6.37 -35.70 17.54
C GLN A 410 7.27 -35.27 18.72
N ILE A 411 8.53 -35.70 18.72
CA ILE A 411 9.50 -35.37 19.78
C ILE A 411 9.69 -33.84 19.90
N TRP A 412 9.80 -33.14 18.77
CA TRP A 412 9.95 -31.68 18.75
C TRP A 412 8.68 -30.97 19.23
N LYS A 413 7.49 -31.47 18.86
CA LYS A 413 6.21 -30.95 19.37
C LYS A 413 6.08 -31.11 20.89
N GLU A 414 6.54 -32.22 21.44
CA GLU A 414 6.55 -32.46 22.88
C GLU A 414 7.57 -31.58 23.61
N LEU A 415 8.77 -31.43 23.06
CA LEU A 415 9.79 -30.52 23.60
C LEU A 415 9.29 -29.08 23.66
N THR A 416 8.70 -28.56 22.57
CA THR A 416 8.14 -27.20 22.55
C THR A 416 6.96 -27.03 23.52
N TYR A 417 6.18 -28.09 23.77
CA TYR A 417 5.16 -28.08 24.81
C TYR A 417 5.78 -27.98 26.21
N LEU A 418 6.81 -28.79 26.51
CA LEU A 418 7.50 -28.78 27.81
C LEU A 418 8.21 -27.45 28.09
N GLU A 419 8.86 -26.86 27.07
CA GLU A 419 9.48 -25.54 27.18
C GLU A 419 8.43 -24.46 27.52
N LYS A 420 7.28 -24.46 26.82
CA LYS A 420 6.19 -23.53 27.15
C LYS A 420 5.64 -23.76 28.56
N GLU A 421 5.54 -25.00 29.00
CA GLU A 421 5.02 -25.37 30.32
C GLU A 421 5.99 -24.97 31.45
N GLU A 422 7.30 -25.05 31.24
CA GLU A 422 8.31 -24.63 32.22
C GLU A 422 8.21 -23.15 32.60
N PHE A 423 7.83 -22.29 31.64
CA PHE A 423 7.60 -20.86 31.88
C PHE A 423 6.16 -20.55 32.34
N ARG A 424 5.16 -21.28 31.84
CA ARG A 424 3.75 -20.97 32.09
C ARG A 424 3.19 -21.64 33.35
N LEU A 425 3.78 -22.77 33.77
CA LEU A 425 3.42 -23.57 34.95
C LEU A 425 1.92 -23.83 35.10
N ARG A 426 1.21 -24.07 33.99
CA ARG A 426 -0.26 -24.19 33.99
C ARG A 426 -0.75 -25.48 34.62
N LYS A 427 0.09 -26.52 34.62
CA LYS A 427 -0.24 -27.87 35.10
C LYS A 427 0.42 -28.21 36.44
N VAL A 428 1.05 -27.25 37.12
CA VAL A 428 1.74 -27.46 38.40
C VAL A 428 0.81 -27.91 39.54
N GLY A 429 -0.46 -27.49 39.53
CA GLY A 429 -1.43 -27.88 40.56
C GLY A 429 -0.96 -27.48 41.97
N SER A 430 -0.81 -28.47 42.86
CA SER A 430 -0.33 -28.29 44.24
C SER A 430 1.10 -28.79 44.46
N GLU A 431 1.84 -29.12 43.39
CA GLU A 431 3.23 -29.56 43.47
C GLU A 431 4.18 -28.40 43.77
N ASP A 432 5.34 -28.72 44.36
CA ASP A 432 6.41 -27.75 44.53
C ASP A 432 6.98 -27.31 43.16
N ILE A 433 7.14 -26.00 42.98
CA ILE A 433 7.51 -25.41 41.69
C ILE A 433 8.90 -25.86 41.24
N GLU A 434 9.87 -25.93 42.15
CA GLU A 434 11.24 -26.29 41.80
C GLU A 434 11.33 -27.78 41.46
N LYS A 435 10.63 -28.63 42.22
CA LYS A 435 10.51 -30.05 41.90
C LYS A 435 9.84 -30.27 40.54
N TYR A 436 8.72 -29.60 40.27
CA TYR A 436 8.01 -29.71 38.99
C TYR A 436 8.86 -29.25 37.80
N LYS A 437 9.60 -28.15 37.94
CA LYS A 437 10.56 -27.70 36.91
C LYS A 437 11.68 -28.71 36.69
N SER A 438 12.22 -29.28 37.76
CA SER A 438 13.24 -30.34 37.67
C SER A 438 12.72 -31.56 36.89
N ASP A 439 11.48 -31.98 37.16
CA ASP A 439 10.84 -33.10 36.45
C ASP A 439 10.58 -32.79 34.97
N LEU A 440 10.18 -31.56 34.64
CA LEU A 440 10.08 -31.11 33.24
C LEU A 440 11.44 -31.12 32.55
N LYS A 441 12.51 -30.73 33.24
CA LYS A 441 13.87 -30.74 32.70
C LYS A 441 14.34 -32.16 32.38
N MET A 442 14.10 -33.10 33.29
CA MET A 442 14.42 -34.52 33.08
C MET A 442 13.68 -35.10 31.86
N LYS A 443 12.38 -34.81 31.72
CA LYS A 443 11.60 -35.22 30.55
C LYS A 443 12.13 -34.62 29.24
N LYS A 444 12.58 -33.35 29.27
CA LYS A 444 13.24 -32.73 28.11
C LYS A 444 14.54 -33.46 27.75
N GLU A 445 15.38 -33.79 28.73
CA GLU A 445 16.63 -34.53 28.51
C GLU A 445 16.38 -35.91 27.89
N GLU A 446 15.39 -36.67 28.38
CA GLU A 446 14.99 -37.96 27.80
C GLU A 446 14.53 -37.83 26.34
N LEU A 447 13.70 -36.83 26.04
CA LEU A 447 13.24 -36.57 24.68
C LEU A 447 14.38 -36.17 23.76
N ARG A 448 15.38 -35.41 24.25
CA ARG A 448 16.58 -35.06 23.49
C ARG A 448 17.46 -36.28 23.21
N MET A 449 17.62 -37.20 24.18
CA MET A 449 18.32 -38.46 23.93
C MET A 449 17.63 -39.29 22.84
N LYS A 450 16.30 -39.38 22.86
CA LYS A 450 15.51 -40.04 21.80
C LYS A 450 15.64 -39.32 20.45
N GLN A 451 15.72 -37.99 20.45
CA GLN A 451 15.95 -37.23 19.23
C GLN A 451 17.34 -37.53 18.64
N ASN A 452 18.37 -37.59 19.47
CA ASN A 452 19.74 -37.89 19.04
C ASN A 452 19.88 -39.29 18.46
N SER A 453 19.27 -40.30 19.07
CA SER A 453 19.30 -41.67 18.51
C SER A 453 18.58 -41.73 17.15
N HIS A 454 17.50 -40.97 16.99
CA HIS A 454 16.81 -40.84 15.70
C HIS A 454 17.69 -40.17 14.64
N ILE A 455 18.44 -39.12 14.99
CA ILE A 455 19.41 -38.44 14.10
C ILE A 455 20.47 -39.42 13.61
N GLN A 456 21.09 -40.18 14.52
CA GLN A 456 22.12 -41.18 14.16
C GLN A 456 21.58 -42.26 13.20
N THR A 457 20.29 -42.58 13.30
CA THR A 457 19.65 -43.56 12.42
C THR A 457 19.42 -43.01 11.01
N ILE A 458 19.07 -41.73 10.89
CA ILE A 458 18.74 -41.09 9.62
C ILE A 458 19.99 -40.58 8.90
N PHE A 459 20.98 -40.12 9.67
CA PHE A 459 22.22 -39.56 9.16
C PHE A 459 23.43 -40.25 9.80
N PRO A 460 23.75 -41.49 9.39
CA PRO A 460 24.80 -42.30 10.01
C PRO A 460 26.22 -41.73 9.83
N SER A 461 26.42 -40.74 8.96
CA SER A 461 27.69 -40.06 8.72
C SER A 461 27.87 -38.76 9.51
N LEU A 462 26.87 -38.32 10.29
CA LEU A 462 27.02 -37.15 11.17
C LEU A 462 27.73 -37.60 12.46
N PRO A 463 28.88 -36.99 12.85
CA PRO A 463 29.53 -37.30 14.12
C PRO A 463 28.58 -37.00 15.29
N ASP A 464 28.81 -37.61 16.46
CA ASP A 464 28.04 -37.34 17.67
C ASP A 464 27.94 -35.83 17.93
N ILE A 465 26.79 -35.26 17.59
CA ILE A 465 26.54 -33.84 17.70
C ILE A 465 26.27 -33.55 19.17
N ASP A 466 27.24 -32.95 19.85
CA ASP A 466 27.12 -32.51 21.23
C ASP A 466 25.88 -31.62 21.44
N TYR A 467 25.34 -31.65 22.67
CA TYR A 467 24.14 -30.91 23.11
C TYR A 467 24.14 -29.41 22.74
N VAL A 468 25.33 -28.82 22.60
CA VAL A 468 25.53 -27.41 22.22
C VAL A 468 25.30 -27.20 20.72
N CYS A 469 25.75 -28.12 19.87
CA CYS A 469 25.63 -28.01 18.41
C CYS A 469 24.18 -28.22 17.94
N LEU A 470 23.41 -29.12 18.58
CA LEU A 470 21.99 -29.31 18.26
C LEU A 470 21.13 -28.08 18.56
N ASN A 471 21.41 -27.37 19.66
CA ASN A 471 20.72 -26.12 19.98
C ASN A 471 21.11 -25.00 19.01
N TYR A 472 22.34 -25.00 18.50
CA TYR A 472 22.80 -24.02 17.51
C TYR A 472 22.16 -24.24 16.13
N ILE A 473 22.00 -25.50 15.70
CA ILE A 473 21.43 -25.87 14.40
C ILE A 473 19.90 -25.69 14.37
N LEU A 474 19.20 -26.00 15.47
CA LEU A 474 17.73 -25.91 15.54
C LEU A 474 17.21 -24.57 16.07
N GLY A 475 18.07 -23.71 16.62
CA GLY A 475 17.70 -22.42 17.19
C GLY A 475 17.51 -21.27 16.19
N TYR A 476 17.87 -21.48 14.91
CA TYR A 476 17.86 -20.45 13.86
C TYR A 476 17.01 -20.79 12.63
N SER A 477 16.15 -21.80 12.69
CA SER A 477 15.25 -22.20 11.58
C SER A 477 13.78 -21.92 11.87
#